data_AF-A0A7X1NAA4-F1
#
_entry.id   AF-A0A7X1NAA4-F1
#
_cell.length_a   1.000
_cell.length_b   1.000
_cell.length_c   1.000
_cell.angle_alpha   90.00
_cell.angle_beta   90.00
_cell.angle_gamma   90.00
#
_symmetry.space_group_name_H-M   'P 1'
#
loop_
_entity.id
_entity.type
_entity.pdbx_description
1 polymer ?
#
loop_
_entity_poly.entity_id
_entity_poly.type
_entity_poly.pdbx_seq_one_letter_code
_entity_poly.pdbx_strand_id
1 'polypeptide(L)'
;MSRLRLFGLWLMCTLVTPVLLIIMLGDALFGSTARAKAMAIAQDEEGNAMLGGPPTQTISERTGNALITGERWAHFVAPCIDLIFGKGHCLANATLPH
;
A
#
# COMPACT_ATOMS: atom_id res chain seq x y z
N MET A 1 3.06 -11.77 -20.85
CA MET A 1 3.13 -10.44 -21.51
C MET A 1 4.52 -10.24 -22.10
N SER A 2 4.68 -9.53 -23.23
CA SER A 2 6.01 -9.19 -23.75
C SER A 2 6.63 -8.00 -23.01
N ARG A 3 7.96 -7.88 -23.02
CA ARG A 3 8.70 -6.75 -22.40
C ARG A 3 8.26 -5.40 -22.95
N LEU A 4 7.99 -5.32 -24.26
CA LEU A 4 7.49 -4.11 -24.90
C LEU A 4 6.13 -3.67 -24.36
N ARG A 5 5.21 -4.62 -24.11
CA ARG A 5 3.90 -4.32 -23.51
C ARG A 5 4.04 -3.86 -22.06
N LEU A 6 4.96 -4.47 -21.29
CA LEU A 6 5.25 -4.04 -19.92
C LEU A 6 5.83 -2.62 -19.89
N PHE A 7 6.77 -2.32 -20.78
CA PHE A 7 7.32 -0.98 -20.94
C PHE A 7 6.22 0.03 -21.30
N GLY A 8 5.31 -0.34 -22.22
CA GLY A 8 4.15 0.48 -22.56
C GLY A 8 3.24 0.76 -21.35
N LEU A 9 2.91 -0.26 -20.55
CA LEU A 9 2.13 -0.07 -19.31
C LEU A 9 2.87 0.84 -18.33
N TRP A 10 4.16 0.59 -18.09
CA TRP A 10 4.98 1.43 -17.22
C TRP A 10 4.98 2.90 -17.67
N LEU A 11 5.09 3.14 -18.98
CA LEU A 11 5.05 4.50 -19.53
C LEU A 11 3.68 5.16 -19.28
N MET A 12 2.58 4.43 -19.47
CA MET A 12 1.23 4.94 -19.17
C MET A 12 1.05 5.27 -17.69
N CYS A 13 1.47 4.37 -16.79
CA CYS A 13 1.46 4.63 -15.35
C CYS A 13 2.26 5.89 -15.03
N THR A 14 3.50 5.98 -15.51
CA THR A 14 4.40 7.12 -15.28
C THR A 14 3.78 8.46 -15.72
N LEU A 15 3.05 8.47 -16.84
CA LEU A 15 2.40 9.68 -17.34
C LEU A 15 1.14 10.06 -16.54
N VAL A 16 0.39 9.08 -16.04
CA VAL A 16 -0.88 9.31 -15.33
C VAL A 16 -0.66 9.58 -13.83
N THR A 17 0.35 8.95 -13.20
CA THR A 17 0.62 9.08 -11.76
C THR A 17 0.69 10.53 -11.27
N PRO A 18 1.38 11.49 -11.93
CA PRO A 18 1.39 12.88 -11.47
C PRO A 18 0.00 13.50 -11.38
N VAL A 19 -0.88 13.21 -12.33
CA VAL A 19 -2.27 13.71 -12.34
C VAL A 19 -3.04 13.11 -11.16
N LEU A 20 -2.89 11.80 -10.92
CA LEU A 20 -3.53 11.13 -9.79
C LEU A 20 -3.05 11.68 -8.44
N LEU A 21 -1.74 11.96 -8.31
CA LEU A 21 -1.18 12.55 -7.08
C LEU A 21 -1.71 13.96 -6.82
N ILE A 22 -1.85 14.79 -7.86
CA ILE A 22 -2.46 16.13 -7.74
C ILE A 22 -3.93 16.03 -7.32
N ILE A 23 -4.69 15.09 -7.90
CA ILE A 23 -6.09 14.85 -7.53
C ILE A 23 -6.18 14.39 -6.08
N MET A 24 -5.35 13.42 -5.67
CA MET A 24 -5.31 12.92 -4.30
C MET A 24 -4.98 14.04 -3.30
N LEU A 25 -4.03 14.91 -3.63
CA LEU A 25 -3.69 16.08 -2.82
C LEU A 25 -4.87 17.06 -2.73
N GLY A 26 -5.53 17.35 -3.85
CA GLY A 26 -6.72 18.19 -3.89
C GLY A 26 -7.85 17.64 -3.01
N ASP A 27 -8.09 16.34 -3.06
CA ASP A 27 -9.07 15.68 -2.20
C ASP A 27 -8.69 15.67 -0.72
N ALA A 28 -7.40 15.48 -0.41
CA ALA A 28 -6.91 15.47 0.96
C ALA A 28 -7.02 16.86 1.62
N LEU A 29 -6.86 17.94 0.86
CA LEU A 29 -6.89 19.31 1.37
C LEU A 29 -8.30 19.92 1.36
N PHE A 30 -9.07 19.70 0.29
CA PHE A 30 -10.29 20.46 0.03
C PHE A 30 -11.49 19.60 -0.41
N GLY A 31 -11.28 18.30 -0.66
CA GLY A 31 -12.28 17.43 -1.27
C GLY A 31 -12.69 16.25 -0.39
N SER A 32 -12.84 15.09 -1.02
CA SER A 32 -13.36 13.90 -0.33
C SER A 32 -12.25 13.14 0.38
N THR A 33 -12.28 13.17 1.71
CA THR A 33 -11.35 12.38 2.55
C THR A 33 -11.45 10.88 2.28
N ALA A 34 -12.66 10.37 1.98
CA ALA A 34 -12.86 8.97 1.61
C ALA A 34 -12.18 8.63 0.28
N ARG A 35 -12.27 9.51 -0.72
CA ARG A 35 -11.62 9.32 -2.01
C ARG A 35 -10.10 9.42 -1.91
N ALA A 36 -9.58 10.43 -1.20
CA ALA A 36 -8.15 10.55 -0.93
C ALA A 36 -7.60 9.31 -0.22
N LYS A 37 -8.32 8.80 0.80
CA LYS A 37 -7.94 7.57 1.51
C LYS A 37 -7.94 6.35 0.60
N ALA A 38 -8.94 6.19 -0.25
CA ALA A 38 -9.00 5.08 -1.20
C ALA A 38 -7.83 5.11 -2.21
N MET A 39 -7.45 6.30 -2.69
CA MET A 39 -6.27 6.46 -3.56
C MET A 39 -4.96 6.14 -2.84
N ALA A 40 -4.82 6.58 -1.59
CA ALA A 40 -3.64 6.27 -0.77
C ALA A 40 -3.49 4.76 -0.50
N ILE A 41 -4.61 4.04 -0.28
CA ILE A 41 -4.62 2.58 -0.13
C ILE A 41 -4.15 1.92 -1.43
N ALA A 42 -4.68 2.31 -2.58
CA ALA A 42 -4.26 1.75 -3.87
C ALA A 42 -2.75 2.00 -4.15
N GLN A 43 -2.23 3.17 -3.74
CA GLN A 43 -0.80 3.48 -3.85
C GLN A 43 0.06 2.62 -2.92
N ASP A 44 -0.43 2.29 -1.73
CA ASP A 44 0.22 1.36 -0.81
C ASP A 44 0.21 -0.08 -1.35
N GLU A 45 -0.89 -0.52 -1.96
CA GLU A 45 -0.99 -1.83 -2.63
C GLU A 45 0.02 -1.96 -3.79
N GLU A 46 0.24 -0.89 -4.57
CA GLU A 46 1.30 -0.83 -5.57
C GLU A 46 2.69 -1.02 -4.92
N GLY A 47 2.94 -0.33 -3.80
CA GLY A 47 4.16 -0.47 -3.01
C GLY A 47 4.36 -1.90 -2.49
N ASN A 48 3.31 -2.54 -2.00
CA ASN A 48 3.37 -3.93 -1.55
C ASN A 48 3.70 -4.89 -2.71
N ALA A 49 3.08 -4.69 -3.89
CA ALA A 49 3.36 -5.49 -5.08
C ALA A 49 4.83 -5.38 -5.51
N MET A 50 5.44 -4.19 -5.42
CA MET A 50 6.87 -4.00 -5.65
C MET A 50 7.73 -4.82 -4.67
N LEU A 51 7.31 -4.95 -3.41
CA LEU A 51 7.97 -5.76 -2.38
C LEU A 51 7.65 -7.26 -2.50
N GLY A 52 7.08 -7.71 -3.61
CA GLY A 52 6.71 -9.11 -3.87
C GLY A 52 5.45 -9.56 -3.13
N GLY A 53 4.62 -8.64 -2.65
CA GLY A 53 3.33 -8.94 -2.08
C GLY A 53 2.24 -9.20 -3.13
N PRO A 54 1.12 -9.83 -2.76
CA PRO A 54 -0.06 -9.95 -3.61
C PRO A 54 -0.62 -8.59 -4.05
N PRO A 55 -1.24 -8.49 -5.24
CA PRO A 55 -2.03 -7.31 -5.60
C PRO A 55 -3.20 -7.14 -4.62
N THR A 56 -3.68 -5.89 -4.49
CA THR A 56 -4.79 -5.50 -3.60
C THR A 56 -4.60 -5.84 -2.12
N GLN A 57 -3.37 -6.09 -1.69
CA GLN A 57 -3.00 -6.23 -0.29
C GLN A 57 -2.12 -5.05 0.12
N THR A 58 -2.44 -4.42 1.24
CA THR A 58 -1.64 -3.32 1.81
C THR A 58 -0.37 -3.84 2.49
N ILE A 59 0.64 -2.98 2.63
CA ILE A 59 1.88 -3.32 3.35
C ILE A 59 1.56 -3.63 4.82
N SER A 60 0.65 -2.86 5.44
CA SER A 60 0.25 -3.06 6.83
C SER A 60 -0.49 -4.37 7.07
N GLU A 61 -1.43 -4.75 6.17
CA GLU A 61 -2.09 -6.07 6.20
C GLU A 61 -1.07 -7.20 6.07
N ARG A 62 -0.19 -7.14 5.06
CA ARG A 62 0.84 -8.16 4.85
C ARG A 62 1.73 -8.31 6.08
N THR A 63 2.14 -7.19 6.66
CA THR A 63 2.97 -7.19 7.88
C THR A 63 2.21 -7.79 9.06
N GLY A 64 0.92 -7.45 9.23
CA GLY A 64 0.06 -8.05 10.26
C GLY A 64 -0.05 -9.56 10.13
N ASN A 65 -0.36 -10.05 8.93
CA ASN A 65 -0.42 -11.49 8.64
C ASN A 65 0.92 -12.18 8.90
N ALA A 66 2.03 -11.54 8.51
CA ALA A 66 3.38 -12.06 8.73
C ALA A 66 3.78 -12.11 10.21
N LEU A 67 3.28 -11.19 11.05
CA LEU A 67 3.44 -11.28 12.52
C LEU A 67 2.73 -12.51 13.07
N ILE A 68 1.51 -12.78 12.62
CA ILE A 68 0.69 -13.92 13.07
C ILE A 68 1.35 -15.25 12.69
N THR A 69 1.91 -15.34 11.48
CA THR A 69 2.61 -16.54 11.00
C THR A 69 4.03 -16.68 11.57
N GLY A 70 4.51 -15.72 12.34
CA GLY A 70 5.83 -15.75 12.99
C GLY A 70 7.00 -15.44 12.06
N GLU A 71 6.77 -14.70 10.97
CA GLU A 71 7.83 -14.31 10.05
C GLU A 71 8.73 -13.23 10.67
N ARG A 72 10.03 -13.54 10.75
CA ARG A 72 11.01 -12.71 11.49
C ARG A 72 11.13 -11.28 10.96
N TRP A 73 10.97 -11.06 9.66
CA TRP A 73 11.10 -9.73 9.07
C TRP A 73 9.99 -8.78 9.55
N ALA A 74 8.79 -9.31 9.83
CA ALA A 74 7.64 -8.52 10.24
C ALA A 74 7.85 -7.85 11.60
N HIS A 75 8.59 -8.49 12.51
CA HIS A 75 8.96 -7.90 13.80
C HIS A 75 9.85 -6.66 13.70
N PHE A 76 10.59 -6.50 12.59
CA PHE A 76 11.41 -5.31 12.34
C PHE A 76 10.62 -4.22 11.59
N VAL A 77 9.67 -4.62 10.74
CA VAL A 77 8.88 -3.69 9.91
C VAL A 77 7.69 -3.12 10.67
N ALA A 78 6.98 -3.93 11.44
CA ALA A 78 5.77 -3.52 12.17
C ALA A 78 5.98 -2.31 13.09
N PRO A 79 7.07 -2.21 13.89
CA PRO A 79 7.29 -1.04 14.73
C PRO A 79 7.42 0.27 13.94
N CYS A 80 7.99 0.22 12.73
CA CYS A 80 8.13 1.39 11.86
C CYS A 80 6.77 1.87 11.34
N ILE A 81 5.90 0.94 10.95
CA ILE A 81 4.56 1.25 10.44
C ILE A 81 3.66 1.72 11.60
N ASP A 82 3.66 0.99 12.71
CA ASP A 82 2.86 1.30 13.90
C ASP A 82 3.29 2.63 14.55
N LEU A 83 4.55 3.06 14.40
CA LEU A 83 4.98 4.39 14.86
C LEU A 83 4.24 5.53 14.14
N ILE A 84 3.95 5.35 12.84
CA ILE A 84 3.30 6.36 12.00
C ILE A 84 1.78 6.29 12.17
N PHE A 85 1.22 5.09 12.24
CA PHE A 85 -0.23 4.86 12.16
C PHE A 85 -0.90 4.45 13.49
N GLY A 86 -0.12 4.27 14.55
CA GLY A 86 -0.58 3.89 15.88
C GLY A 86 -0.20 2.45 16.27
N LYS A 87 -0.02 2.23 17.56
CA LYS A 87 0.38 0.92 18.11
C LYS A 87 -0.66 -0.15 17.76
N GLY A 88 -0.20 -1.28 17.20
CA GLY A 88 -1.06 -2.40 16.80
C GLY A 88 -1.75 -2.22 15.45
N HIS A 89 -1.39 -1.19 14.67
CA HIS A 89 -2.00 -0.91 13.37
C HIS A 89 -1.84 -2.08 12.39
N CYS A 90 -0.66 -2.70 12.31
CA CYS A 90 -0.46 -3.87 11.45
C CYS A 90 -1.38 -5.06 11.84
N LEU A 91 -1.46 -5.40 13.12
CA LEU A 91 -2.31 -6.50 13.59
C LEU A 91 -3.80 -6.22 13.38
N ALA A 92 -4.24 -4.97 13.58
CA ALA A 92 -5.63 -4.57 13.34
C ALA A 92 -6.06 -4.70 11.87
N ASN A 93 -5.10 -4.65 10.93
CA ASN A 93 -5.36 -4.83 9.51
C ASN A 93 -5.06 -6.27 9.03
N ALA A 94 -4.70 -7.19 9.93
CA ALA A 94 -4.47 -8.58 9.55
C ALA A 94 -5.79 -9.28 9.17
N THR A 95 -5.72 -10.14 8.16
CA THR A 95 -6.87 -10.94 7.68
C THR A 95 -6.84 -12.38 8.20
N LEU A 96 -5.70 -12.82 8.76
CA LEU A 96 -5.56 -14.09 9.45
C LEU A 96 -6.08 -14.01 10.90
N PRO A 97 -6.62 -15.12 11.44
CA PRO A 97 -7.02 -15.19 12.84
C PRO A 97 -5.80 -15.04 13.77
N HIS A 98 -5.94 -14.24 14.83
CA HIS A 98 -4.92 -13.95 15.84
C HIS A 98 -5.48 -14.04 17.26
#